data_AF-N8P1V6-F1
#
_entry.id   AF-N8P1V6-F1
#
_cell.length_a   1.000
_cell.length_b   1.000
_cell.length_c   1.000
_cell.angle_alpha   90.00
_cell.angle_beta   90.00
_cell.angle_gamma   90.00
#
_symmetry.space_group_name_H-M   'P 1'
#
loop_
_entity.id
_entity.type
_entity.pdbx_description
1 polymer ?
#
loop_
_entity_poly.entity_id
_entity_poly.type
_entity_poly.pdbx_seq_one_letter_code
_entity_poly.pdbx_strand_id
1 'polypeptide(L)'
;MLKLKTSLLSLIFLPCTSFATVGGPQNIEILGYDHQDQKVYLLKHYEDGRGRLPQLYYYQFKNNQHPEKLIQVNSLYINPKTKKIDYDQDSRLFNQEIRKIKNRLQLLITISKSTIKVQILNKTTSKEKSWYDPNEFIPKYKYTYQLTSKNFKSQIHQAIDYRQGLSISQAYKIPNQQKIIATVKYLGLPFETGYTIEDPVLLIPKK
;
A
#
# COMPACT_ATOMS: atom_id res chain seq x y z
N MET A 1 -64.45 -3.01 30.78
CA MET A 1 -63.18 -3.54 31.36
C MET A 1 -62.19 -3.75 30.22
N LEU A 2 -61.29 -2.79 30.00
CA LEU A 2 -60.27 -2.84 28.95
C LEU A 2 -58.95 -3.30 29.59
N LYS A 3 -58.44 -4.49 29.25
CA LYS A 3 -57.13 -4.97 29.71
C LYS A 3 -56.07 -4.66 28.65
N LEU A 4 -55.32 -3.58 28.88
CA LEU A 4 -54.12 -3.24 28.12
C LEU A 4 -53.01 -4.25 28.49
N LYS A 5 -52.60 -5.10 27.55
CA LYS A 5 -51.38 -5.91 27.70
C LYS A 5 -50.21 -5.06 27.23
N THR A 6 -49.42 -4.56 28.18
CA THR A 6 -48.12 -3.94 27.96
C THR A 6 -47.13 -4.99 27.46
N SER A 7 -46.78 -4.93 26.17
CA SER A 7 -45.64 -5.68 25.63
C SER A 7 -44.37 -4.86 25.86
N LEU A 8 -43.52 -5.33 26.77
CA LEU A 8 -42.23 -4.73 27.07
C LEU A 8 -41.29 -4.91 25.85
N LEU A 9 -40.94 -3.83 25.16
CA LEU A 9 -39.95 -3.85 24.08
C LEU A 9 -38.55 -3.73 24.73
N SER A 10 -37.87 -4.85 24.95
CA SER A 10 -36.49 -4.83 25.45
C SER A 10 -35.52 -4.43 24.32
N LEU A 11 -35.10 -3.16 24.30
CA LEU A 11 -33.98 -2.70 23.48
C LEU A 11 -32.68 -3.33 24.01
N ILE A 12 -32.13 -4.30 23.29
CA ILE A 12 -30.78 -4.80 23.53
C ILE A 12 -29.81 -3.76 22.96
N PHE A 13 -29.30 -2.88 23.82
CA PHE A 13 -28.13 -2.05 23.51
C PHE A 13 -26.88 -2.95 23.57
N LEU A 14 -26.51 -3.56 22.44
CA LEU A 14 -25.19 -4.17 22.32
C LEU A 14 -24.14 -3.05 22.39
N PRO A 15 -23.16 -3.12 23.31
CA PRO A 15 -22.09 -2.14 23.36
C PRO A 15 -21.27 -2.26 22.07
N CYS A 16 -21.27 -1.19 21.27
CA CYS A 16 -20.36 -1.04 20.15
C CYS A 16 -18.96 -0.81 20.74
N THR A 17 -18.21 -1.88 21.01
CA THR A 17 -16.81 -1.78 21.44
C THR A 17 -15.99 -1.31 20.25
N SER A 18 -15.88 0.02 20.11
CA SER A 18 -14.91 0.63 19.20
C SER A 18 -13.53 0.48 19.85
N PHE A 19 -12.77 -0.52 19.41
CA PHE A 19 -11.37 -0.62 19.75
C PHE A 19 -10.60 0.39 18.89
N ALA A 20 -9.98 1.37 19.53
CA ALA A 20 -9.03 2.25 18.86
C ALA A 20 -7.78 1.41 18.51
N THR A 21 -7.54 1.19 17.22
CA THR A 21 -6.32 0.52 16.76
C THR A 21 -5.15 1.52 16.80
N VAL A 22 -3.96 1.03 17.15
CA VAL A 22 -2.72 1.83 17.24
C VAL A 22 -2.03 1.89 15.86
N GLY A 23 -2.54 1.16 14.88
CA GLY A 23 -2.10 1.18 13.50
C GLY A 23 -3.04 0.39 12.58
N GLY A 24 -2.57 0.10 11.38
CA GLY A 24 -3.29 -0.69 10.39
C GLY A 24 -2.43 -1.07 9.20
N PRO A 25 -2.91 -1.99 8.34
CA PRO A 25 -2.19 -2.39 7.14
C PRO A 25 -2.02 -1.23 6.16
N GLN A 26 -0.97 -1.34 5.33
CA GLN A 26 -0.71 -0.44 4.23
C GLN A 26 -0.77 -1.21 2.93
N ASN A 27 -1.76 -0.91 2.09
CA ASN A 27 -2.08 -1.69 0.89
C ASN A 27 -1.82 -0.86 -0.38
N ILE A 28 -1.42 -1.52 -1.46
CA ILE A 28 -1.19 -0.89 -2.77
C ILE A 28 -2.33 -1.25 -3.73
N GLU A 29 -3.00 -0.22 -4.23
CA GLU A 29 -3.96 -0.32 -5.32
C GLU A 29 -3.30 0.20 -6.60
N ILE A 30 -3.00 -0.70 -7.54
CA ILE A 30 -2.49 -0.29 -8.84
C ILE A 30 -3.65 0.20 -9.71
N LEU A 31 -3.60 1.47 -10.15
CA LEU A 31 -4.72 2.09 -10.85
C LEU A 31 -4.72 1.78 -12.35
N GLY A 32 -3.56 1.82 -12.99
CA GLY A 32 -3.44 1.62 -14.43
C GLY A 32 -2.33 2.44 -15.09
N TYR A 33 -2.26 2.32 -16.41
CA TYR A 33 -1.27 2.96 -17.28
C TYR A 33 -1.89 4.11 -18.07
N ASP A 34 -1.27 5.28 -18.03
CA ASP A 34 -1.58 6.42 -18.87
C ASP A 34 -0.67 6.38 -20.11
N HIS A 35 -1.25 6.14 -21.29
CA HIS A 35 -0.50 6.06 -22.54
C HIS A 35 0.07 7.42 -22.98
N GLN A 36 -0.65 8.51 -22.76
CA GLN A 36 -0.27 9.85 -23.22
C GLN A 36 0.96 10.36 -22.46
N ASP A 37 0.95 10.18 -21.13
CA ASP A 37 2.03 10.62 -20.25
C ASP A 37 3.11 9.54 -20.03
N GLN A 38 2.82 8.30 -20.43
CA GLN A 38 3.59 7.09 -20.14
C GLN A 38 3.89 6.94 -18.64
N LYS A 39 2.81 6.96 -17.84
CA LYS A 39 2.87 6.82 -16.37
C LYS A 39 2.09 5.61 -15.91
N VAL A 40 2.53 4.96 -14.84
CA VAL A 40 1.70 4.00 -14.09
C VAL A 40 1.36 4.62 -12.76
N TYR A 41 0.06 4.73 -12.46
CA TYR A 41 -0.44 5.30 -11.22
C TYR A 41 -0.82 4.21 -10.21
N LEU A 42 -0.61 4.51 -8.93
CA LEU A 42 -1.03 3.66 -7.81
C LEU A 42 -1.43 4.49 -6.61
N LEU A 43 -2.31 3.94 -5.77
CA LEU A 43 -2.64 4.49 -4.46
C LEU A 43 -2.04 3.60 -3.37
N LYS A 44 -1.45 4.25 -2.36
CA LYS A 44 -1.11 3.62 -1.09
C LYS A 44 -2.17 3.97 -0.06
N HIS A 45 -2.89 2.95 0.38
CA HIS A 45 -3.91 3.04 1.41
C HIS A 45 -3.29 2.85 2.79
N TYR A 46 -3.78 3.60 3.77
CA TYR A 46 -3.34 3.52 5.17
C TYR A 46 -4.56 3.28 6.05
N GLU A 47 -4.64 2.11 6.67
CA GLU A 47 -5.79 1.69 7.48
C GLU A 47 -5.57 1.93 8.98
N ASP A 48 -4.86 2.99 9.34
CA ASP A 48 -4.42 3.28 10.72
C ASP A 48 -5.43 4.02 11.59
N GLY A 49 -6.72 3.86 11.28
CA GLY A 49 -7.81 4.45 12.07
C GLY A 49 -7.98 5.98 11.95
N ARG A 50 -7.05 6.70 11.31
CA ARG A 50 -7.15 8.17 11.14
C ARG A 50 -8.13 8.60 10.05
N GLY A 51 -8.54 7.69 9.17
CA GLY A 51 -9.36 8.03 8.00
C GLY A 51 -8.64 8.89 6.97
N ARG A 52 -7.30 8.89 6.98
CA ARG A 52 -6.49 9.68 6.04
C ARG A 52 -6.73 9.24 4.59
N LEU A 53 -6.64 10.20 3.67
CA LEU A 53 -6.74 9.93 2.24
C LEU A 53 -5.60 9.02 1.75
N PRO A 54 -5.86 8.10 0.81
CA PRO A 54 -4.80 7.33 0.17
C PRO A 54 -3.79 8.23 -0.53
N GLN A 55 -2.51 7.89 -0.48
CA GLN A 55 -1.44 8.65 -1.12
C GLN A 55 -1.25 8.18 -2.58
N LEU A 56 -1.34 9.11 -3.52
CA LEU A 56 -1.12 8.88 -4.95
C LEU A 56 0.37 8.92 -5.28
N TYR A 57 0.80 7.91 -6.03
CA TYR A 57 2.13 7.83 -6.61
C TYR A 57 2.05 7.49 -8.09
N TYR A 58 3.17 7.71 -8.80
CA TYR A 58 3.35 7.21 -10.16
C TYR A 58 4.81 6.84 -10.46
N TYR A 59 4.98 5.94 -11.43
CA TYR A 59 6.24 5.77 -12.16
C TYR A 59 6.16 6.55 -13.47
N GLN A 60 7.23 7.26 -13.83
CA GLN A 60 7.36 8.01 -15.09
C GLN A 60 8.29 7.28 -16.05
N PHE A 61 7.83 6.97 -17.27
CA PHE A 61 8.65 6.27 -18.27
C PHE A 61 9.13 7.17 -19.40
N LYS A 62 8.32 8.15 -19.83
CA LYS A 62 8.70 9.09 -20.88
C LYS A 62 9.84 9.98 -20.39
N ASN A 63 10.93 10.06 -21.17
CA ASN A 63 12.07 10.95 -20.94
C ASN A 63 12.66 10.89 -19.52
N ASN A 64 12.64 9.72 -18.88
CA ASN A 64 13.12 9.53 -17.52
C ASN A 64 14.29 8.54 -17.49
N GLN A 65 15.44 8.99 -17.00
CA GLN A 65 16.64 8.17 -16.82
C GLN A 65 16.49 7.15 -15.68
N HIS A 66 15.59 7.41 -14.73
CA HIS A 66 15.32 6.59 -13.55
C HIS A 66 13.85 6.14 -13.49
N PRO A 67 13.39 5.32 -14.45
CA PRO A 67 11.99 4.85 -14.48
C PRO A 67 11.60 4.03 -13.24
N GLU A 68 12.56 3.45 -12.53
CA GLU A 68 12.41 2.71 -11.28
C GLU A 68 12.06 3.58 -10.06
N LYS A 69 12.22 4.89 -10.15
CA LYS A 69 11.91 5.81 -9.05
C LYS A 69 10.40 6.03 -8.96
N LEU A 70 9.83 5.70 -7.80
CA LEU A 70 8.44 6.01 -7.47
C LEU A 70 8.33 7.50 -7.08
N ILE A 71 7.38 8.22 -7.68
CA ILE A 71 7.19 9.66 -7.45
C ILE A 71 5.89 9.87 -6.68
N GLN A 72 5.96 10.61 -5.59
CA GLN A 72 4.80 11.00 -4.77
C GLN A 72 4.11 12.24 -5.35
N VAL A 73 2.79 12.23 -5.41
CA VAL A 73 1.99 13.39 -5.81
C VAL A 73 1.55 14.16 -4.56
N ASN A 74 1.96 15.41 -4.42
CA ASN A 74 1.55 16.25 -3.28
C ASN A 74 0.43 17.24 -3.63
N SER A 75 0.28 17.60 -4.90
CA SER A 75 -0.63 18.66 -5.35
C SER A 75 -2.11 18.40 -5.03
N LEU A 76 -2.55 17.14 -5.04
CA LEU A 76 -3.92 16.76 -4.71
C LEU A 76 -4.27 16.92 -3.23
N TYR A 77 -3.27 17.13 -2.38
CA TYR A 77 -3.41 17.13 -0.93
C TYR A 77 -3.25 18.54 -0.34
N ILE A 78 -3.09 19.57 -1.17
CA ILE A 78 -2.93 20.94 -0.67
C ILE A 78 -4.29 21.46 -0.22
N ASN A 79 -4.43 21.70 1.09
CA ASN A 79 -5.62 22.30 1.65
C ASN A 79 -5.77 23.74 1.11
N PRO A 80 -6.93 24.11 0.53
CA PRO A 80 -7.10 25.40 -0.11
C PRO A 80 -7.04 26.58 0.87
N LYS A 81 -7.38 26.36 2.15
CA LYS A 81 -7.36 27.37 3.21
C LYS A 81 -5.96 27.54 3.80
N THR A 82 -5.30 26.45 4.17
CA THR A 82 -4.01 26.52 4.87
C THR A 82 -2.80 26.54 3.93
N LYS A 83 -2.98 26.20 2.64
CA LYS A 83 -1.93 26.01 1.64
C LYS A 83 -0.88 24.97 2.00
N LYS A 84 -1.17 24.13 3.00
CA LYS A 84 -0.31 23.02 3.45
C LYS A 84 -0.87 21.70 2.96
N ILE A 85 -0.01 20.69 2.90
CA ILE A 85 -0.42 19.31 2.65
C ILE A 85 -1.28 18.86 3.83
N ASP A 86 -2.46 18.34 3.52
CA ASP A 86 -3.47 17.87 4.46
C ASP A 86 -4.05 16.55 3.94
N TYR A 87 -3.66 15.47 4.62
CA TYR A 87 -4.11 14.12 4.28
C TYR A 87 -5.43 13.76 4.95
N ASP A 88 -5.90 14.56 5.90
CA ASP A 88 -7.10 14.27 6.70
C ASP A 88 -8.29 15.15 6.27
N GLN A 89 -8.15 15.83 5.13
CA GLN A 89 -9.18 16.70 4.56
C GLN A 89 -10.38 15.91 4.00
N ASP A 90 -11.46 16.65 3.71
CA ASP A 90 -12.64 16.14 3.03
C ASP A 90 -12.30 15.45 1.70
N SER A 91 -12.80 14.22 1.53
CA SER A 91 -12.45 13.36 0.40
C SER A 91 -13.12 13.72 -0.92
N ARG A 92 -14.09 14.65 -0.97
CA ARG A 92 -14.88 14.92 -2.20
C ARG A 92 -14.01 15.36 -3.37
N LEU A 93 -13.15 16.36 -3.16
CA LEU A 93 -12.26 16.87 -4.20
C LEU A 93 -11.25 15.82 -4.62
N PHE A 94 -10.62 15.16 -3.63
CA PHE A 94 -9.71 14.04 -3.89
C PHE A 94 -10.36 12.96 -4.76
N ASN A 95 -11.55 12.51 -4.39
CA ASN A 95 -12.29 11.47 -5.11
C ASN A 95 -12.69 11.90 -6.53
N GLN A 96 -12.96 13.18 -6.76
CA GLN A 96 -13.21 13.72 -8.10
C GLN A 96 -11.94 13.68 -8.95
N GLU A 97 -10.81 14.12 -8.43
CA GLU A 97 -9.53 14.11 -9.15
C GLU A 97 -9.03 12.68 -9.43
N ILE A 98 -9.13 11.77 -8.46
CA ILE A 98 -8.82 10.36 -8.67
C ILE A 98 -9.71 9.74 -9.75
N ARG A 99 -11.01 10.08 -9.80
CA ARG A 99 -11.91 9.62 -10.88
C ARG A 99 -11.46 10.12 -12.25
N LYS A 100 -11.08 11.40 -12.37
CA LYS A 100 -10.55 11.96 -13.63
C LYS A 100 -9.31 11.20 -14.11
N ILE A 101 -8.39 10.89 -13.18
CA ILE A 101 -7.21 10.08 -13.50
C ILE A 101 -7.65 8.69 -13.96
N LYS A 102 -8.43 7.96 -13.16
CA LYS A 102 -8.87 6.58 -13.46
C LYS A 102 -9.55 6.46 -14.82
N ASN A 103 -10.40 7.42 -15.19
CA ASN A 103 -11.15 7.40 -16.45
C ASN A 103 -10.28 7.40 -17.73
N ARG A 104 -9.03 7.86 -17.64
CA ARG A 104 -8.09 7.86 -18.78
C ARG A 104 -7.06 6.73 -18.73
N LEU A 105 -7.06 5.90 -17.70
CA LEU A 105 -6.06 4.83 -17.55
C LEU A 105 -6.48 3.58 -18.33
N GLN A 106 -5.49 2.98 -19.00
CA GLN A 106 -5.57 1.64 -19.51
C GLN A 106 -5.26 0.63 -18.39
N LEU A 107 -6.03 -0.46 -18.31
CA LEU A 107 -5.77 -1.53 -17.37
C LEU A 107 -4.44 -2.24 -17.67
N LEU A 108 -3.75 -2.66 -16.61
CA LEU A 108 -2.56 -3.48 -16.72
C LEU A 108 -2.91 -4.95 -16.95
N ILE A 109 -1.97 -5.73 -17.49
CA ILE A 109 -2.18 -7.14 -17.79
C ILE A 109 -1.69 -7.98 -16.61
N THR A 110 -2.62 -8.61 -15.88
CA THR A 110 -2.29 -9.48 -14.75
C THR A 110 -1.40 -10.65 -15.19
N ILE A 111 -0.38 -10.96 -14.39
CA ILE A 111 0.48 -12.13 -14.59
C ILE A 111 0.57 -12.97 -13.31
N SER A 112 0.95 -14.24 -13.46
CA SER A 112 1.12 -15.11 -12.29
C SER A 112 2.25 -14.61 -11.40
N LYS A 113 1.96 -14.51 -10.10
CA LYS A 113 2.91 -14.12 -9.05
C LYS A 113 4.09 -15.07 -8.97
N SER A 114 3.90 -16.35 -9.29
CA SER A 114 4.97 -17.37 -9.31
C SER A 114 6.05 -17.10 -10.35
N THR A 115 5.78 -16.22 -11.33
CA THR A 115 6.78 -15.79 -12.32
C THR A 115 7.75 -14.74 -11.77
N ILE A 116 7.48 -14.17 -10.61
CA ILE A 116 8.31 -13.18 -9.93
C ILE A 116 8.95 -13.83 -8.70
N LYS A 117 10.28 -13.81 -8.61
CA LYS A 117 11.03 -14.32 -7.46
C LYS A 117 11.56 -13.16 -6.64
N VAL A 118 11.34 -13.21 -5.33
CA VAL A 118 12.02 -12.34 -4.36
C VAL A 118 13.40 -12.93 -4.09
N GLN A 119 14.44 -12.33 -4.65
CA GLN A 119 15.82 -12.73 -4.40
C GLN A 119 16.36 -11.96 -3.19
N ILE A 120 16.62 -12.67 -2.10
CA ILE A 120 17.25 -12.10 -0.90
C ILE A 120 18.76 -11.99 -1.15
N LEU A 121 19.28 -10.77 -1.08
CA LEU A 121 20.71 -10.47 -1.25
C LEU A 121 21.42 -10.46 0.10
N ASN A 122 20.77 -9.91 1.12
CA ASN A 122 21.25 -9.93 2.50
C ASN A 122 20.06 -10.01 3.47
N LYS A 123 20.26 -10.67 4.61
CA LYS A 123 19.30 -10.76 5.70
C LYS A 123 20.04 -10.53 7.02
N THR A 124 19.68 -9.48 7.74
CA THR A 124 20.17 -9.24 9.11
C THR A 124 19.04 -9.47 10.08
N THR A 125 19.32 -10.22 11.15
CA THR A 125 18.35 -10.49 12.23
C THR A 125 18.78 -9.72 13.46
N SER A 126 17.85 -9.00 14.06
CA SER A 126 18.02 -8.32 15.34
C SER A 126 16.75 -8.44 16.16
N LYS A 127 16.72 -7.78 17.32
CA LYS A 127 15.53 -7.62 18.13
C LYS A 127 15.28 -6.15 18.38
N GLU A 128 14.03 -5.77 18.60
CA GLU A 128 13.66 -4.45 19.10
C GLU A 128 12.64 -4.58 20.23
N LYS A 129 12.49 -3.52 21.03
CA LYS A 129 11.51 -3.51 22.12
C LYS A 129 10.11 -3.65 21.55
N SER A 130 9.28 -4.45 22.21
CA SER A 130 7.88 -4.58 21.83
C SER A 130 7.14 -3.26 22.05
N TRP A 131 6.04 -3.06 21.33
CA TRP A 131 5.22 -1.87 21.46
C TRP A 131 4.32 -1.89 22.71
N TYR A 132 4.00 -3.07 23.23
CA TYR A 132 3.06 -3.28 24.34
C TYR A 132 3.74 -3.49 25.69
N ASP A 133 4.93 -4.07 25.70
CA ASP A 133 5.77 -4.22 26.90
C ASP A 133 7.23 -3.81 26.59
N PRO A 134 7.76 -2.74 27.21
CA PRO A 134 9.13 -2.28 26.97
C PRO A 134 10.22 -3.23 27.49
N ASN A 135 9.87 -4.25 28.28
CA ASN A 135 10.77 -5.30 28.76
C ASN A 135 10.83 -6.51 27.81
N GLU A 136 9.86 -6.63 26.91
CA GLU A 136 9.84 -7.68 25.90
C GLU A 136 10.51 -7.25 24.59
N PHE A 137 11.08 -8.24 23.90
CA PHE A 137 11.76 -8.04 22.64
C PHE A 137 11.12 -8.87 21.53
N ILE A 138 10.84 -8.22 20.40
CA ILE A 138 10.30 -8.86 19.20
C ILE A 138 11.40 -9.03 18.14
N PRO A 139 11.34 -10.09 17.33
CA PRO A 139 12.32 -10.30 16.26
C PRO A 139 12.13 -9.28 15.14
N LYS A 140 13.24 -8.79 14.61
CA LYS A 140 13.30 -7.83 13.51
C LYS A 140 14.22 -8.36 12.43
N TYR A 141 13.71 -8.46 11.21
CA TYR A 141 14.45 -8.94 10.05
C TYR A 141 14.60 -7.82 9.03
N LYS A 142 15.83 -7.40 8.79
CA LYS A 142 16.15 -6.43 7.72
C LYS A 142 16.57 -7.22 6.49
N TYR A 143 15.77 -7.12 5.43
CA TYR A 143 16.05 -7.71 4.13
C TYR A 143 16.61 -6.65 3.19
N THR A 144 17.69 -6.99 2.49
CA THR A 144 18.06 -6.34 1.23
C THR A 144 17.72 -7.33 0.12
N TYR A 145 16.87 -6.93 -0.83
CA TYR A 145 16.32 -7.84 -1.82
C TYR A 145 16.19 -7.20 -3.22
N GLN A 146 15.99 -8.03 -4.23
CA GLN A 146 15.67 -7.62 -5.59
C GLN A 146 14.60 -8.56 -6.15
N LEU A 147 13.72 -8.07 -7.00
CA LEU A 147 12.77 -8.91 -7.73
C LEU A 147 13.36 -9.32 -9.07
N THR A 148 13.17 -10.59 -9.42
CA THR A 148 13.61 -11.15 -10.71
C THR A 148 12.47 -11.90 -11.40
N SER A 149 12.42 -11.81 -12.73
CA SER A 149 11.46 -12.55 -13.54
C SER A 149 12.00 -12.73 -14.95
N LYS A 150 12.35 -13.96 -15.36
CA LYS A 150 12.96 -14.24 -16.68
C LYS A 150 14.01 -13.18 -17.08
N ASN A 151 13.67 -12.31 -18.03
CA ASN A 151 14.52 -11.27 -18.61
C ASN A 151 14.40 -9.90 -17.90
N PHE A 152 13.75 -9.83 -16.74
CA PHE A 152 13.50 -8.61 -15.98
C PHE A 152 14.13 -8.67 -14.59
N LYS A 153 14.56 -7.52 -14.08
CA LYS A 153 15.03 -7.30 -12.70
C LYS A 153 14.62 -5.93 -12.17
N SER A 154 14.39 -5.81 -10.86
CA SER A 154 14.18 -4.51 -10.21
C SER A 154 15.50 -3.85 -9.81
N GLN A 155 15.45 -2.66 -9.21
CA GLN A 155 16.55 -2.16 -8.38
C GLN A 155 16.65 -2.94 -7.06
N ILE A 156 17.68 -2.66 -6.26
CA ILE A 156 17.81 -3.21 -4.91
C ILE A 156 16.87 -2.44 -3.97
N HIS A 157 16.11 -3.18 -3.16
CA HIS A 157 15.17 -2.65 -2.18
C HIS A 157 15.55 -3.12 -0.77
N GLN A 158 15.00 -2.44 0.23
CA GLN A 158 15.08 -2.83 1.63
C GLN A 158 13.69 -2.98 2.22
N ALA A 159 13.49 -3.96 3.08
CA ALA A 159 12.29 -4.14 3.87
C ALA A 159 12.65 -4.51 5.31
N ILE A 160 11.83 -4.03 6.25
CA ILE A 160 11.87 -4.45 7.65
C ILE A 160 10.64 -5.30 7.88
N ASP A 161 10.85 -6.55 8.26
CA ASP A 161 9.80 -7.52 8.52
C ASP A 161 9.91 -7.99 9.96
N TYR A 162 8.76 -8.11 10.62
CA TYR A 162 8.64 -8.65 11.98
C TYR A 162 8.10 -10.08 11.96
N ARG A 163 7.99 -10.68 10.76
CA ARG A 163 7.88 -12.12 10.51
C ARG A 163 9.10 -12.58 9.66
N GLN A 164 9.13 -13.82 9.21
CA GLN A 164 10.25 -14.40 8.47
C GLN A 164 10.09 -14.41 6.94
N GLY A 165 9.34 -13.48 6.32
CA GLY A 165 9.15 -13.57 4.87
C GLY A 165 8.60 -12.35 4.15
N LEU A 166 9.15 -12.16 2.94
CA LEU A 166 8.63 -11.31 1.88
C LEU A 166 7.84 -12.17 0.89
N SER A 167 6.71 -11.68 0.41
CA SER A 167 5.87 -12.38 -0.58
C SER A 167 5.41 -11.43 -1.68
N ILE A 168 4.97 -11.97 -2.83
CA ILE A 168 4.35 -11.16 -3.89
C ILE A 168 2.83 -11.20 -3.71
N SER A 169 2.19 -10.04 -3.55
CA SER A 169 0.73 -9.95 -3.44
C SER A 169 0.06 -9.74 -4.80
N GLN A 170 0.69 -8.97 -5.69
CA GLN A 170 0.17 -8.64 -7.02
C GLN A 170 1.30 -8.54 -8.04
N ALA A 171 1.01 -8.81 -9.31
CA ALA A 171 1.98 -8.67 -10.41
C ALA A 171 1.27 -8.40 -11.75
N TYR A 172 1.79 -7.44 -12.50
CA TYR A 172 1.22 -7.01 -13.78
C TYR A 172 2.31 -6.66 -14.81
N LYS A 173 2.05 -6.98 -16.08
CA LYS A 173 2.75 -6.39 -17.22
C LYS A 173 2.13 -5.04 -17.56
N ILE A 174 2.97 -4.08 -17.92
CA ILE A 174 2.53 -2.75 -18.32
C ILE A 174 2.32 -2.74 -19.85
N PRO A 175 1.11 -2.39 -20.35
CA PRO A 175 0.84 -2.35 -21.79
C PRO A 175 1.82 -1.45 -22.54
N ASN A 176 2.28 -1.90 -23.71
CA ASN A 176 3.19 -1.16 -24.59
C ASN A 176 4.50 -0.72 -23.92
N GLN A 177 4.81 -1.29 -22.76
CA GLN A 177 6.03 -1.06 -22.02
C GLN A 177 6.66 -2.43 -21.76
N GLN A 178 7.93 -2.61 -22.12
CA GLN A 178 8.67 -3.81 -21.74
C GLN A 178 9.04 -3.72 -20.24
N LYS A 179 8.05 -3.69 -19.35
CA LYS A 179 8.21 -3.50 -17.90
C LYS A 179 7.13 -4.29 -17.15
N ILE A 180 7.46 -4.69 -15.93
CA ILE A 180 6.55 -5.39 -15.00
C ILE A 180 6.48 -4.56 -13.72
N ILE A 181 5.30 -4.46 -13.13
CA ILE A 181 5.12 -3.95 -11.77
C ILE A 181 4.65 -5.09 -10.88
N ALA A 182 5.27 -5.25 -9.72
CA ALA A 182 4.88 -6.23 -8.72
C ALA A 182 4.81 -5.57 -7.34
N THR A 183 3.98 -6.11 -6.47
CA THR A 183 3.80 -5.61 -5.11
C THR A 183 4.37 -6.62 -4.12
N VAL A 184 5.32 -6.18 -3.29
CA VAL A 184 5.95 -6.99 -2.24
C VAL A 184 5.20 -6.76 -0.94
N LYS A 185 4.74 -7.82 -0.30
CA LYS A 185 3.99 -7.82 0.96
C LYS A 185 4.78 -8.52 2.06
N TYR A 186 4.84 -7.88 3.22
CA TYR A 186 5.51 -8.39 4.44
C TYR A 186 4.87 -7.80 5.70
N LEU A 187 5.19 -8.33 6.88
CA LEU A 187 4.67 -7.82 8.16
C LEU A 187 5.58 -6.68 8.63
N GLY A 188 5.29 -5.47 8.19
CA GLY A 188 6.19 -4.32 8.34
C GLY A 188 5.91 -3.41 9.54
N LEU A 189 4.78 -3.57 10.22
CA LEU A 189 4.48 -2.84 11.46
C LEU A 189 4.21 -3.84 12.58
N PRO A 190 4.89 -3.75 13.73
CA PRO A 190 4.77 -4.73 14.80
C PRO A 190 3.68 -4.40 15.83
N PHE A 191 2.77 -3.46 15.53
CA PHE A 191 1.69 -3.06 16.43
C PHE A 191 0.58 -4.13 16.48
N GLU A 192 -0.05 -4.27 17.64
CA GLU A 192 -1.10 -5.26 17.92
C GLU A 192 -0.68 -6.68 17.50
N THR A 193 -1.40 -7.30 16.56
CA THR A 193 -1.09 -8.62 16.00
C THR A 193 -0.09 -8.57 14.84
N GLY A 194 0.40 -7.38 14.51
CA GLY A 194 1.23 -7.08 13.35
C GLY A 194 0.41 -6.71 12.13
N TYR A 195 0.85 -5.67 11.42
CA TYR A 195 0.21 -5.18 10.20
C TYR A 195 1.11 -5.32 8.98
N THR A 196 0.50 -5.67 7.85
CA THR A 196 1.23 -5.86 6.60
C THR A 196 1.48 -4.53 5.90
N ILE A 197 2.65 -4.39 5.29
CA ILE A 197 2.99 -3.32 4.37
C ILE A 197 3.14 -3.92 2.97
N GLU A 198 2.65 -3.19 1.99
CA GLU A 198 2.86 -3.43 0.57
C GLU A 198 3.73 -2.34 -0.06
N ASP A 199 4.76 -2.75 -0.78
CA ASP A 199 5.64 -1.88 -1.55
C ASP A 199 5.54 -2.20 -3.05
N PRO A 200 5.32 -1.19 -3.91
CA PRO A 200 5.37 -1.38 -5.35
C PRO A 200 6.82 -1.42 -5.83
N VAL A 201 7.12 -2.37 -6.70
CA VAL A 201 8.45 -2.60 -7.26
C VAL A 201 8.34 -2.73 -8.78
N LEU A 202 9.09 -1.89 -9.49
CA LEU A 202 9.21 -1.95 -10.94
C LEU A 202 10.35 -2.88 -11.34
N LEU A 203 10.07 -3.82 -12.25
CA LEU A 203 11.07 -4.63 -12.93
C LEU A 203 11.21 -4.14 -14.38
N ILE A 204 12.46 -3.88 -14.77
CA ILE A 204 12.86 -3.46 -16.12
C ILE A 204 13.68 -4.57 -16.79
N PRO A 205 13.83 -4.56 -18.13
CA PRO A 205 14.65 -5.55 -18.81
C PRO A 205 16.07 -5.56 -18.25
N LYS A 206 16.62 -6.76 -18.09
CA LYS A 206 18.03 -6.95 -17.75
C LYS A 206 18.85 -6.32 -18.89
N LYS A 207 19.78 -5.44 -18.51
CA LYS A 207 20.92 -5.12 -19.36
C LYS A 207 21.80 -6.35 -19.49
#